data_AF-A0A956CVS6-F1
#
_entry.id   AF-A0A956CVS6-F1
#
_cell.length_a   1.000
_cell.length_b   1.000
_cell.length_c   1.000
_cell.angle_alpha   90.00
_cell.angle_beta   90.00
_cell.angle_gamma   90.00
#
_symmetry.space_group_name_H-M   'P 1'
#
loop_
_entity.id
_entity.type
_entity.pdbx_description
1 polymer ?
#
loop_
_entity_poly.entity_id
_entity_poly.type
_entity_poly.pdbx_seq_one_letter_code
_entity_poly.pdbx_strand_id
1 'polypeptide(L)'
;CEPRDILANRLDPWHGVHFHPHSFLRLKVIEEDETQLVVRVVYKVLGPLAMEVDARFHCPDPRTIVMTIVRGDGVGSVVETHATPIDESRSAVIEATLATSDRMLFPLFARLGRAARPLIEKRAARLWVEDCAYAEQTFALRNEAETAAQSPIGKPAMNPRGGIE
;
A
#
# COMPACT_ATOMS: atom_id res chain seq x y z
N CYS A 1 0.11 2.69 -14.24
CA CYS A 1 -1.25 3.02 -13.81
C CYS A 1 -1.32 4.43 -13.22
N GLU A 2 -2.53 4.92 -12.93
CA GLU A 2 -2.76 6.22 -12.29
C GLU A 2 -2.40 6.18 -10.79
N PRO A 3 -2.16 7.35 -10.15
CA PRO A 3 -1.86 7.43 -8.72
C PRO A 3 -2.89 6.74 -7.82
N ARG A 4 -4.19 6.81 -8.15
CA ARG A 4 -5.25 6.22 -7.33
C ARG A 4 -5.12 4.70 -7.20
N ASP A 5 -4.65 4.02 -8.24
CA ASP A 5 -4.51 2.57 -8.24
C ASP A 5 -3.28 2.13 -7.42
N ILE A 6 -2.23 2.98 -7.38
CA ILE A 6 -1.06 2.80 -6.52
C ILE A 6 -1.44 2.99 -5.04
N LEU A 7 -2.22 4.03 -4.74
CA LEU A 7 -2.67 4.30 -3.37
C LEU A 7 -3.62 3.20 -2.87
N ALA A 8 -4.54 2.74 -3.72
CA ALA A 8 -5.45 1.64 -3.40
C ALA A 8 -4.69 0.36 -3.00
N ASN A 9 -3.62 0.01 -3.72
CA ASN A 9 -2.73 -1.08 -3.33
C ASN A 9 -2.14 -0.84 -1.93
N ARG A 10 -1.52 0.32 -1.70
CA ARG A 10 -0.84 0.58 -0.42
C ARG A 10 -1.77 0.72 0.78
N LEU A 11 -3.05 1.00 0.55
CA LEU A 11 -4.08 0.99 1.59
C LEU A 11 -4.77 -0.37 1.73
N ASP A 12 -4.56 -1.33 0.84
CA ASP A 12 -5.09 -2.69 0.98
C ASP A 12 -4.36 -3.38 2.14
N PRO A 13 -4.99 -3.57 3.31
CA PRO A 13 -4.33 -4.17 4.46
C PRO A 13 -3.95 -5.62 4.21
N TRP A 14 -4.60 -6.30 3.26
CA TRP A 14 -4.37 -7.71 3.01
C TRP A 14 -3.23 -7.94 2.00
N HIS A 15 -2.83 -6.93 1.22
CA HIS A 15 -1.82 -7.10 0.18
C HIS A 15 -0.51 -7.65 0.76
N GLY A 16 -0.07 -7.17 1.92
CA GLY A 16 1.21 -7.56 2.52
C GLY A 16 1.32 -9.07 2.80
N VAL A 17 0.29 -9.68 3.39
CA VAL A 17 0.33 -11.11 3.74
C VAL A 17 0.16 -11.99 2.51
N HIS A 18 -0.58 -11.52 1.49
CA HIS A 18 -0.84 -12.30 0.28
C HIS A 18 0.25 -12.19 -0.79
N PHE A 19 0.77 -10.98 -1.03
CA PHE A 19 1.76 -10.71 -2.07
C PHE A 19 3.19 -10.74 -1.54
N HIS A 20 3.39 -10.45 -0.25
CA HIS A 20 4.71 -10.39 0.38
C HIS A 20 4.88 -11.36 1.56
N PRO A 21 4.55 -12.67 1.43
CA PRO A 21 4.59 -13.63 2.55
C PRO A 21 6.02 -13.87 3.10
N HIS A 22 7.03 -13.48 2.32
CA HIS A 22 8.42 -13.50 2.73
C HIS A 22 8.78 -12.34 3.68
N SER A 23 7.96 -11.28 3.70
CA SER A 23 8.15 -10.06 4.48
C SER A 23 7.13 -9.94 5.62
N PHE A 24 5.85 -10.28 5.38
CA PHE A 24 4.78 -10.16 6.38
C PHE A 24 4.21 -11.53 6.74
N LEU A 25 4.19 -11.82 8.04
CA LEU A 25 3.75 -13.12 8.59
C LEU A 25 2.31 -13.11 9.04
N ARG A 26 1.85 -11.98 9.57
CA ARG A 26 0.50 -11.82 10.10
C ARG A 26 0.09 -10.37 9.98
N LEU A 27 -1.18 -10.16 9.68
CA LEU A 27 -1.81 -8.86 9.73
C LEU A 27 -3.18 -8.96 10.41
N LYS A 28 -3.54 -7.92 11.14
CA LYS A 28 -4.86 -7.72 11.71
C LYS A 28 -5.23 -6.24 11.65
N VAL A 29 -6.37 -5.91 11.05
CA VAL A 29 -6.95 -4.56 11.17
C VAL A 29 -7.40 -4.33 12.62
N ILE A 30 -6.95 -3.24 13.22
CA ILE A 30 -7.25 -2.85 14.60
C ILE A 30 -8.33 -1.77 14.63
N GLU A 31 -8.21 -0.79 13.75
CA GLU A 31 -9.12 0.35 13.62
C GLU A 31 -9.19 0.75 12.15
N GLU A 32 -10.38 1.15 11.70
CA GLU A 32 -10.63 1.64 10.35
C GLU A 32 -11.72 2.70 10.45
N ASP A 33 -11.39 3.92 10.03
CA ASP A 33 -12.33 5.02 9.88
C ASP A 33 -12.06 5.77 8.55
N GLU A 34 -12.85 6.81 8.27
CA GLU A 34 -12.76 7.56 7.00
C GLU A 34 -11.39 8.23 6.75
N THR A 35 -10.61 8.45 7.80
CA THR A 35 -9.37 9.25 7.78
C THR A 35 -8.11 8.42 8.00
N GLN A 36 -8.24 7.24 8.61
CA GLN A 36 -7.10 6.43 8.99
C GLN A 36 -7.43 4.93 9.06
N LEU A 37 -6.39 4.14 8.86
CA LEU A 37 -6.39 2.68 8.99
C LEU A 37 -5.25 2.28 9.93
N VAL A 38 -5.55 1.58 11.02
CA VAL A 38 -4.55 1.04 11.94
C VAL A 38 -4.50 -0.46 11.80
N VAL A 39 -3.33 -0.98 11.46
CA VAL A 39 -3.08 -2.42 11.34
C VAL A 39 -2.00 -2.86 12.31
N ARG A 40 -2.21 -4.01 12.93
CA ARG A 40 -1.17 -4.77 13.61
C ARG A 40 -0.52 -5.68 12.60
N VAL A 41 0.79 -5.51 12.41
CA VAL A 41 1.56 -6.28 11.44
C VAL A 41 2.74 -6.95 12.12
N VAL A 42 2.93 -8.23 11.79
CA VAL A 42 4.13 -8.99 12.13
C VAL A 42 4.96 -9.13 10.87
N TYR A 43 6.15 -8.54 10.83
CA TYR A 43 7.04 -8.61 9.67
C TYR A 43 8.41 -9.18 10.03
N LYS A 44 9.03 -9.87 9.08
CA LYS A 44 10.36 -10.47 9.21
C LYS A 44 11.44 -9.41 9.07
N VAL A 45 12.40 -9.44 9.99
CA VAL A 45 13.54 -8.52 10.00
C VAL A 45 14.79 -9.20 9.45
N LEU A 46 15.21 -10.29 10.10
CA LEU A 46 16.38 -11.08 9.69
C LEU A 46 16.29 -12.50 10.26
N GLY A 47 16.42 -13.51 9.40
CA GLY A 47 16.36 -14.91 9.83
C GLY A 47 15.04 -15.26 10.54
N PRO A 48 15.05 -15.84 11.75
CA PRO A 48 13.84 -16.14 12.51
C PRO A 48 13.27 -14.92 13.26
N LEU A 49 13.94 -13.78 13.23
CA LEU A 49 13.52 -12.59 13.96
C LEU A 49 12.36 -11.89 13.24
N ALA A 50 11.25 -11.72 13.96
CA ALA A 50 10.10 -10.95 13.53
C ALA A 50 9.83 -9.80 14.50
N MET A 51 9.20 -8.74 13.99
CA MET A 51 8.75 -7.60 14.76
C MET A 51 7.24 -7.47 14.61
N GLU A 52 6.56 -7.27 15.74
CA GLU A 52 5.14 -6.92 15.80
C GLU A 52 5.01 -5.44 16.12
N VAL A 53 4.30 -4.72 15.27
CA VAL A 53 4.05 -3.28 15.42
C VAL A 53 2.59 -2.96 15.05
N ASP A 54 2.05 -1.88 15.64
CA ASP A 54 0.84 -1.26 15.13
C ASP A 54 1.25 -0.07 14.25
N ALA A 55 0.83 -0.11 12.99
CA ALA A 55 1.10 0.90 11.98
C ALA A 55 -0.21 1.60 11.59
N ARG A 56 -0.21 2.92 11.68
CA ARG A 56 -1.31 3.79 11.26
C ARG A 56 -1.02 4.34 9.88
N PHE A 57 -1.96 4.18 8.97
CA PHE A 57 -1.97 4.73 7.63
C PHE A 57 -2.98 5.87 7.56
N HIS A 58 -2.63 6.96 6.89
CA HIS A 58 -3.57 8.02 6.52
C HIS A 58 -3.12 8.65 5.20
N CYS A 59 -4.04 9.34 4.54
CA CYS A 59 -3.77 10.06 3.29
C CYS A 59 -3.93 11.56 3.53
N PRO A 60 -2.85 12.35 3.63
CA PRO A 60 -2.97 13.79 3.78
C PRO A 60 -3.55 14.45 2.52
N ASP A 61 -3.39 13.81 1.36
CA ASP A 61 -3.96 14.23 0.08
C ASP A 61 -4.17 13.01 -0.85
N PRO A 62 -4.83 13.16 -2.01
CA PRO A 62 -5.14 12.04 -2.93
C PRO A 62 -3.95 11.36 -3.61
N ARG A 63 -2.71 11.78 -3.34
CA ARG A 63 -1.48 11.27 -3.97
C ARG A 63 -0.46 10.79 -2.96
N THR A 64 -0.77 10.88 -1.67
CA THR A 64 0.19 10.64 -0.60
C THR A 64 -0.38 9.69 0.43
N ILE A 65 0.41 8.71 0.86
CA ILE A 65 0.11 7.84 2.00
C ILE A 65 1.23 7.99 3.01
N VAL A 66 0.85 8.17 4.27
CA VAL A 66 1.77 8.22 5.40
C VAL A 66 1.46 7.07 6.34
N MET A 67 2.42 6.15 6.47
CA MET A 67 2.44 5.11 7.48
C MET A 67 3.27 5.57 8.68
N THR A 68 2.73 5.47 9.89
CA THR A 68 3.45 5.75 11.14
C THR A 68 3.37 4.56 12.07
N ILE A 69 4.50 4.12 12.63
CA ILE A 69 4.49 3.13 13.72
C ILE A 69 4.04 3.85 14.99
N VAL A 70 2.88 3.45 15.52
CA VAL A 70 2.27 4.05 16.71
C VAL A 70 2.42 3.18 17.96
N ARG A 71 2.71 1.89 17.80
CA ARG A 71 3.00 0.96 18.90
C ARG A 71 4.00 -0.10 18.48
N GLY A 72 4.85 -0.52 19.42
CA GLY A 72 5.86 -1.55 19.22
C GLY A 72 7.26 -0.96 19.22
N ASP A 73 8.21 -1.68 18.64
CA ASP A 73 9.55 -1.14 18.47
C ASP A 73 9.62 -0.27 17.21
N GLY A 74 10.28 0.88 17.35
CA GLY A 74 10.36 1.89 16.29
C GLY A 74 9.17 2.86 16.23
N VAL A 75 8.46 3.06 17.34
CA VAL A 75 7.45 4.12 17.47
C VAL A 75 8.00 5.46 17.00
N GLY A 76 7.20 6.16 16.19
CA GLY A 76 7.60 7.40 15.54
C GLY A 76 8.30 7.22 14.20
N SER A 77 8.59 5.98 13.76
CA SER A 77 9.05 5.73 12.40
C SER A 77 7.93 6.05 11.41
N VAL A 78 8.31 6.67 10.29
CA VAL A 78 7.41 7.12 9.24
C VAL A 78 7.87 6.60 7.89
N VAL A 79 6.92 6.09 7.10
CA VAL A 79 7.09 5.86 5.67
C VAL A 79 6.07 6.71 4.95
N GLU A 80 6.54 7.56 4.06
CA GLU A 80 5.73 8.45 3.25
C GLU A 80 5.90 8.09 1.78
N THR A 81 4.81 7.74 1.12
CA THR A 81 4.77 7.34 -0.28
C THR A 81 3.98 8.35 -1.08
N HIS A 82 4.57 8.88 -2.14
CA HIS A 82 3.96 9.85 -3.06
C HIS A 82 3.87 9.28 -4.47
N ALA A 83 2.70 9.36 -5.08
CA ALA A 83 2.47 8.98 -6.48
C ALA A 83 2.18 10.22 -7.33
N THR A 84 3.07 10.53 -8.28
CA THR A 84 2.94 11.67 -9.20
C THR A 84 2.68 11.18 -10.62
N PRO A 85 1.62 11.62 -11.30
CA PRO A 85 1.38 11.22 -12.68
C PRO A 85 2.47 11.81 -13.59
N ILE A 86 2.98 10.97 -14.50
CA ILE A 86 3.86 11.39 -15.59
C ILE A 86 3.01 11.59 -16.86
N ASP A 87 2.10 10.65 -17.13
CA ASP A 87 1.09 10.70 -18.19
C ASP A 87 -0.11 9.81 -17.82
N GLU A 88 -1.03 9.59 -18.76
CA GLU A 88 -2.26 8.80 -18.58
C GLU A 88 -2.01 7.33 -18.19
N SER A 89 -0.83 6.80 -18.47
CA SER A 89 -0.48 5.39 -18.27
C SER A 89 0.59 5.18 -17.20
N ARG A 90 1.36 6.21 -16.86
CA ARG A 90 2.54 6.12 -15.98
C ARG A 90 2.50 7.10 -14.83
N SER A 91 2.94 6.63 -13.67
CA SER A 91 3.16 7.44 -12.48
C SER A 91 4.58 7.20 -11.94
N ALA A 92 5.22 8.25 -11.46
CA ALA A 92 6.41 8.15 -10.62
C ALA A 92 5.98 7.90 -9.18
N VAL A 93 6.68 7.00 -8.48
CA VAL A 93 6.49 6.79 -7.04
C VAL A 93 7.77 7.13 -6.31
N ILE A 94 7.66 7.94 -5.26
CA ILE A 94 8.75 8.30 -4.38
C ILE A 94 8.37 7.87 -2.97
N GLU A 95 9.26 7.14 -2.31
CA GLU A 95 9.08 6.71 -0.92
C GLU A 95 10.20 7.27 -0.05
N ALA A 96 9.82 7.96 1.02
CA ALA A 96 10.71 8.44 2.06
C ALA A 96 10.50 7.62 3.33
N THR A 97 11.57 7.05 3.89
CA THR A 97 11.53 6.28 5.13
C THR A 97 12.39 6.93 6.20
N LEU A 98 11.77 7.29 7.32
CA LEU A 98 12.42 7.72 8.55
C LEU A 98 12.24 6.63 9.60
N ALA A 99 13.33 5.96 9.97
CA ALA A 99 13.32 4.95 11.03
C ALA A 99 13.82 5.54 12.35
N THR A 100 13.08 5.29 13.43
CA THR A 100 13.45 5.59 14.81
C THR A 100 13.42 4.29 15.63
N SER A 101 14.08 4.26 16.79
CA SER A 101 13.91 3.21 17.81
C SER A 101 14.53 3.70 19.12
N ASP A 102 13.86 3.39 20.23
CA ASP A 102 14.35 3.70 21.58
C ASP A 102 15.33 2.64 22.11
N ARG A 103 15.65 1.61 21.32
CA ARG A 103 16.63 0.60 21.73
C ARG A 103 17.99 1.25 21.94
N MET A 104 18.63 0.94 23.06
CA MET A 104 19.93 1.47 23.46
C MET A 104 21.01 1.42 22.36
N LEU A 105 20.99 0.38 21.52
CA LEU A 105 21.98 0.18 20.46
C LEU A 105 21.59 0.81 19.11
N PHE A 106 20.39 1.39 18.98
CA PHE A 106 19.91 1.94 17.70
C PHE A 106 20.83 2.99 17.09
N PRO A 107 21.43 3.94 17.83
CA PRO A 107 22.35 4.91 17.24
C PRO A 107 23.57 4.27 16.57
N LEU A 108 24.06 3.14 17.12
CA LEU A 108 25.13 2.37 16.51
C LEU A 108 24.65 1.67 15.23
N PHE A 109 23.47 1.04 15.27
CA PHE A 109 22.86 0.42 14.10
C PHE A 109 22.55 1.44 13.00
N ALA A 110 22.11 2.65 13.32
CA ALA A 110 21.83 3.71 12.36
C ALA A 110 23.11 4.14 11.62
N ARG A 111 24.26 4.19 12.31
CA ARG A 111 25.56 4.46 11.66
C ARG A 111 25.96 3.34 10.71
N LEU A 112 25.81 2.08 11.11
CA LEU A 112 26.04 0.92 10.25
C LEU A 112 25.03 0.84 9.09
N GLY A 113 23.82 1.36 9.29
CA GLY A 113 22.75 1.41 8.31
C GLY A 113 23.15 2.14 7.02
N ARG A 114 24.06 3.11 7.08
CA ARG A 114 24.58 3.79 5.87
C ARG A 114 25.28 2.82 4.92
N ALA A 115 26.02 1.85 5.45
CA ALA A 115 26.66 0.81 4.64
C ALA A 115 25.66 -0.24 4.17
N ALA A 116 24.62 -0.53 4.96
CA ALA A 116 23.56 -1.46 4.60
C ALA A 116 22.53 -0.87 3.61
N ARG A 117 22.53 0.45 3.39
CA ARG A 117 21.57 1.18 2.57
C ARG A 117 21.31 0.56 1.19
N PRO A 118 22.32 0.17 0.39
CA PRO A 118 22.07 -0.43 -0.92
C PRO A 118 21.28 -1.74 -0.85
N LEU A 119 21.49 -2.54 0.21
CA LEU A 119 20.76 -3.78 0.41
C LEU A 119 19.31 -3.52 0.82
N ILE A 120 19.09 -2.51 1.67
CA ILE A 120 17.74 -2.05 2.07
C ILE A 120 16.97 -1.55 0.86
N GLU A 121 17.58 -0.67 0.06
CA GLU A 121 16.99 -0.12 -1.17
C GLU A 121 16.68 -1.23 -2.19
N LYS A 122 17.57 -2.22 -2.35
CA LYS A 122 17.31 -3.37 -3.22
C LYS A 122 16.10 -4.20 -2.75
N ARG A 123 15.95 -4.40 -1.44
CA ARG A 123 14.77 -5.09 -0.88
C ARG A 123 13.50 -4.29 -1.10
N ALA A 124 13.53 -2.98 -0.86
CA ALA A 124 12.39 -2.08 -1.11
C ALA A 124 12.00 -2.08 -2.60
N ALA A 125 12.98 -1.99 -3.51
CA ALA A 125 12.74 -2.04 -4.95
C ALA A 125 12.09 -3.36 -5.39
N ARG A 126 12.45 -4.49 -4.76
CA ARG A 126 11.81 -5.78 -5.03
C ARG A 126 10.33 -5.77 -4.63
N LEU A 127 9.99 -5.23 -3.46
CA LEU A 127 8.59 -5.09 -3.03
C LEU A 127 7.80 -4.25 -4.03
N TRP A 128 8.40 -3.17 -4.53
CA TRP A 128 7.77 -2.31 -5.54
C TRP A 128 7.47 -3.02 -6.85
N VAL A 129 8.32 -3.93 -7.32
CA VAL A 129 8.04 -4.71 -8.55
C VAL A 129 6.76 -5.52 -8.39
N GLU A 130 6.58 -6.14 -7.22
CA GLU A 130 5.39 -6.95 -6.90
C GLU A 130 4.15 -6.05 -6.72
N ASP A 131 4.30 -4.87 -6.08
CA ASP A 131 3.22 -3.88 -5.93
C ASP A 131 2.77 -3.27 -7.28
N CYS A 132 3.71 -3.02 -8.20
CA CYS A 132 3.39 -2.49 -9.53
C CYS A 132 2.42 -3.42 -10.28
N ALA A 133 2.66 -4.73 -10.24
CA ALA A 133 1.79 -5.70 -10.92
C ALA A 133 0.35 -5.66 -10.39
N TYR A 134 0.17 -5.56 -9.07
CA TYR A 134 -1.16 -5.41 -8.46
C TYR A 134 -1.84 -4.11 -8.88
N ALA A 135 -1.10 -2.99 -8.84
CA ALA A 135 -1.65 -1.68 -9.18
C ALA A 135 -2.02 -1.58 -10.67
N GLU A 136 -1.23 -2.21 -11.55
CA GLU A 136 -1.53 -2.32 -12.98
C GLU A 136 -2.76 -3.20 -13.25
N GLN A 137 -2.91 -4.31 -12.52
CA GLN A 137 -4.09 -5.15 -12.63
C GLN A 137 -5.36 -4.42 -12.18
N THR A 138 -5.28 -3.69 -11.06
CA THR A 138 -6.41 -2.88 -10.55
C THR A 138 -6.83 -1.81 -11.54
N PHE A 139 -5.85 -1.13 -12.14
CA PHE A 139 -6.07 -0.15 -13.21
C PHE A 139 -6.77 -0.77 -14.44
N ALA A 140 -6.32 -1.94 -14.89
CA ALA A 140 -6.92 -2.62 -16.03
C ALA A 140 -8.39 -2.98 -15.77
N LEU A 141 -8.69 -3.60 -14.62
CA LEU A 141 -10.05 -3.97 -14.22
C LEU A 141 -10.97 -2.74 -14.12
N ARG A 142 -10.44 -1.63 -13.58
CA ARG A 142 -11.18 -0.38 -13.47
C ARG A 142 -11.51 0.21 -14.85
N ASN A 143 -10.55 0.26 -15.76
CA ASN A 143 -10.77 0.76 -17.12
C ASN A 143 -11.74 -0.12 -17.90
N GLU A 144 -11.68 -1.45 -17.73
CA GLU A 144 -12.66 -2.38 -18.30
C GLU A 144 -14.07 -2.09 -17.79
N ALA A 145 -14.23 -1.88 -16.48
CA ALA A 145 -15.51 -1.54 -15.87
C ALA A 145 -16.04 -0.17 -16.34
N GLU A 146 -15.18 0.84 -16.42
CA GLU A 146 -15.53 2.18 -16.93
C GLU A 146 -15.97 2.11 -18.40
N THR A 147 -15.26 1.32 -19.23
CA THR A 147 -15.61 1.10 -20.64
C THR A 147 -16.94 0.36 -20.78
N ALA A 148 -17.17 -0.68 -19.97
CA ALA A 148 -18.42 -1.43 -19.97
C ALA A 148 -19.62 -0.57 -19.54
N ALA A 149 -19.45 0.30 -18.54
CA ALA A 149 -20.48 1.22 -18.07
C ALA A 149 -20.85 2.31 -19.11
N GLN A 150 -19.92 2.67 -19.99
CA GLN A 150 -20.14 3.63 -21.07
C GLN A 150 -20.74 2.98 -22.34
N SER A 151 -20.78 1.64 -22.40
CA SER A 151 -21.36 0.92 -23.52
C SER A 151 -22.89 1.10 -23.55
N PRO A 152 -23.50 1.48 -24.69
CA PRO A 152 -24.93 1.79 -24.78
C PRO A 152 -25.88 0.59 -24.57
N ILE A 153 -25.33 -0.62 -24.39
CA ILE A 153 -26.08 -1.86 -24.19
C ILE A 153 -26.41 -2.01 -22.69
N GLY A 154 -27.28 -1.14 -22.17
CA GLY A 154 -27.53 -1.11 -20.72
C GLY A 154 -28.72 -0.31 -20.22
N LYS A 155 -29.62 0.17 -21.08
CA LYS A 155 -30.99 0.49 -20.62
C LYS A 155 -31.90 -0.67 -21.02
N PRO A 156 -32.52 -1.40 -20.08
CA PRO A 156 -33.56 -2.34 -20.46
C PRO A 156 -34.63 -1.56 -21.23
N ALA A 157 -34.91 -1.98 -22.46
CA ALA A 157 -36.00 -1.41 -23.23
C ALA A 157 -37.29 -1.63 -22.44
N MET A 158 -37.86 -0.54 -21.93
CA MET A 158 -39.16 -0.56 -21.28
C MET A 158 -40.17 -1.05 -22.34
N ASN A 159 -40.65 -2.28 -22.19
CA ASN A 159 -41.61 -2.87 -23.11
C ASN A 159 -42.89 -2.00 -23.11
N PRO A 160 -43.29 -1.37 -24.23
CA PRO A 160 -44.44 -0.48 -24.26
C PRO A 160 -45.79 -1.21 -24.20
N ARG A 161 -45.81 -2.53 -24.01
CA ARG A 161 -47.05 -3.30 -23.91
C ARG A 161 -47.22 -3.84 -22.51
N GLY A 162 -47.92 -3.07 -21.68
CA GLY A 162 -48.69 -3.62 -20.58
C GLY A 162 -49.73 -4.58 -21.14
N GLY A 163 -49.62 -5.86 -20.82
CA GLY A 163 -50.55 -6.89 -21.26
C GLY A 163 -50.23 -8.20 -20.55
N ILE A 164 -51.23 -8.73 -19.85
CA ILE A 164 -51.22 -9.94 -19.05
C ILE A 164 -51.32 -11.15 -19.99
N GLU A 165 -50.48 -12.16 -19.80
CA GLU A 165 -50.81 -13.59 -20.02
C GLU A 165 -50.23 -14.41 -18.87
#